data_AF-A0A920R096-F1
#
_entry.id   AF-A0A920R096-F1
#
_cell.length_a   1.000
_cell.length_b   1.000
_cell.length_c   1.000
_cell.angle_alpha   90.00
_cell.angle_beta   90.00
_cell.angle_gamma   90.00
#
_symmetry.space_group_name_H-M   'P 1'
#
loop_
_entity.id
_entity.type
_entity.pdbx_description
1 polymer ?
#
loop_
_entity_poly.entity_id
_entity_poly.type
_entity_poly.pdbx_seq_one_letter_code
_entity_poly.pdbx_strand_id
1 'polypeptide(L)'
;MGVASCDKGLPAMMMALAGLRSQPAVVVPGGTTLKPNVGEDTGQIQSIGARFAQGEVTLEYAQDVGCRSCASPGGGCQFLGTAGTSQVVAEALGLAITHSPFHQAELLPGMTSHVVLHVL
;
A
#
# COMPACT_ATOMS: atom_id res chain seq x y z
N MET A 1 -5.25 18.16 0.27
CA MET A 1 -5.25 16.75 -0.17
C MET A 1 -3.88 16.15 0.10
N GLY A 2 -3.82 14.97 0.74
CA GLY A 2 -2.58 14.21 0.96
C GLY A 2 -2.62 12.88 0.21
N VAL A 3 -1.49 12.44 -0.35
CA VAL A 3 -1.35 11.16 -1.06
C VAL A 3 -0.24 10.36 -0.41
N ALA A 4 -0.53 9.14 0.03
CA ALA A 4 0.46 8.24 0.62
C ALA A 4 -0.01 6.78 0.57
N SER A 5 0.93 5.84 0.64
CA SER A 5 0.65 4.39 0.58
C SER A 5 1.55 3.56 1.48
N CYS A 6 2.86 3.81 1.46
CA CYS A 6 3.84 3.01 2.19
C CYS A 6 3.71 3.18 3.71
N ASP A 7 4.21 2.20 4.47
CA ASP A 7 3.99 2.00 5.89
C ASP A 7 4.02 3.26 6.76
N LYS A 8 5.01 4.11 6.56
CA LYS A 8 5.22 5.31 7.39
C LYS A 8 4.68 6.57 6.72
N GLY A 9 4.52 6.55 5.40
CA GLY A 9 4.04 7.69 4.63
C GLY A 9 2.60 8.05 4.98
N LEU A 10 1.73 7.05 5.12
CA LEU A 10 0.31 7.30 5.34
C LEU A 10 -0.01 7.80 6.76
N PRO A 11 0.53 7.22 7.85
CA PRO A 11 0.41 7.81 9.18
C PRO A 11 0.99 9.23 9.26
N ALA A 12 2.16 9.46 8.65
CA ALA A 12 2.77 10.79 8.62
C ALA A 12 1.90 11.81 7.88
N MET A 13 1.29 11.41 6.77
CA MET A 13 0.36 12.25 6.01
C MET A 13 -0.89 12.59 6.82
N MET A 14 -1.47 11.62 7.53
CA MET A 14 -2.60 11.86 8.43
C MET A 14 -2.24 12.85 9.54
N MET A 15 -1.05 12.73 10.14
CA MET A 15 -0.57 13.70 11.13
C MET A 15 -0.41 15.11 10.54
N ALA A 16 0.14 15.21 9.32
CA ALA A 16 0.29 16.50 8.64
C ALA A 16 -1.07 17.15 8.35
N LEU A 17 -2.05 16.39 7.85
CA LEU A 17 -3.39 16.89 7.57
C LEU A 17 -4.15 17.27 8.85
N ALA A 18 -3.99 16.52 9.94
CA ALA A 18 -4.57 16.87 11.23
C ALA A 18 -4.05 18.23 11.77
N GLY A 19 -2.86 18.67 11.33
CA GLY A 19 -2.32 20.00 11.63
C GLY A 19 -3.04 21.15 10.91
N LEU A 20 -3.78 20.87 9.83
CA LEU A 20 -4.48 21.87 9.01
C LEU A 20 -5.85 22.22 9.61
N ARG A 21 -5.85 22.88 10.78
CA ARG A 21 -7.04 23.10 11.64
C ARG A 21 -8.25 23.74 10.95
N SER A 22 -8.03 24.59 9.96
CA SER A 22 -9.09 25.40 9.32
C SER A 22 -9.28 25.10 7.83
N GLN A 23 -8.67 24.03 7.31
CA GLN A 23 -8.72 23.69 5.90
C GLN A 23 -9.38 22.32 5.72
N PRO A 24 -10.24 22.14 4.71
CA PRO A 24 -10.74 20.82 4.37
C PRO A 24 -9.58 19.92 3.96
N ALA A 25 -9.59 18.69 4.49
CA ALA A 25 -8.54 17.71 4.27
C ALA A 25 -9.14 16.37 3.82
N VAL A 26 -8.47 15.75 2.87
CA VAL A 26 -8.76 14.39 2.39
C VAL A 26 -7.44 13.69 2.13
N VAL A 27 -7.40 12.40 2.43
CA VAL A 27 -6.35 11.45 2.10
C VAL A 27 -6.79 10.65 0.90
N VAL A 28 -5.90 10.52 -0.08
CA VAL A 28 -6.05 9.58 -1.19
C VAL A 28 -5.05 8.45 -0.96
N PRO A 29 -5.51 7.29 -0.47
CA PRO A 29 -4.67 6.11 -0.34
C PRO A 29 -4.15 5.68 -1.70
N GLY A 30 -2.90 5.22 -1.75
CA GLY A 30 -2.33 4.69 -3.00
C GLY A 30 -2.77 3.26 -3.35
N GLY A 31 -3.59 2.60 -2.51
CA GLY A 31 -4.04 1.22 -2.73
C GLY A 31 -2.97 0.18 -2.42
N THR A 32 -3.08 -1.00 -3.02
CA THR A 32 -2.13 -2.12 -2.87
C THR A 32 -1.46 -2.48 -4.18
N THR A 33 -0.24 -3.01 -4.08
CA THR A 33 0.41 -3.72 -5.20
C THR A 33 -0.31 -5.05 -5.47
N LEU A 34 -0.21 -5.56 -6.68
CA LEU A 34 -0.71 -6.88 -7.03
C LEU A 34 0.12 -7.99 -6.38
N LYS A 35 -0.55 -9.12 -6.15
CA LYS A 35 0.13 -10.37 -5.78
C LYS A 35 0.74 -11.01 -7.04
N PRO A 36 1.98 -11.53 -7.00
CA PRO A 36 2.54 -12.27 -8.12
C PRO A 36 1.76 -13.57 -8.39
N ASN A 37 1.59 -13.91 -9.68
CA ASN A 37 1.03 -15.19 -10.11
C ASN A 37 2.01 -16.36 -9.90
N VAL A 38 3.31 -16.08 -9.95
CA VAL A 38 4.39 -17.04 -9.78
C VAL A 38 5.44 -16.41 -8.87
N GLY A 39 5.83 -17.12 -7.81
CA GLY A 39 6.77 -16.65 -6.80
C GLY A 39 6.12 -16.47 -5.43
N GLU A 40 6.81 -15.74 -4.56
CA GLU A 40 6.35 -15.43 -3.21
C GLU A 40 5.82 -14.00 -3.13
N ASP A 41 4.72 -13.81 -2.42
CA ASP A 41 4.12 -12.48 -2.27
C ASP A 41 4.82 -11.62 -1.22
N THR A 42 4.50 -10.32 -1.16
CA THR A 42 5.16 -9.39 -0.21
C THR A 42 5.04 -9.77 1.27
N GLY A 43 4.10 -10.63 1.65
CA GLY A 43 3.99 -11.14 3.02
C GLY A 43 4.91 -12.35 3.26
N GLN A 44 4.95 -13.28 2.32
CA GLN A 44 5.83 -14.47 2.40
C GLN A 44 7.31 -14.10 2.33
N ILE A 45 7.65 -13.17 1.42
CA ILE A 45 9.04 -12.76 1.15
C ILE A 45 9.73 -12.14 2.37
N GLN A 46 8.98 -11.65 3.36
CA GLN A 46 9.55 -11.09 4.61
C GLN A 46 10.42 -12.10 5.36
N SER A 47 10.18 -13.40 5.17
CA SER A 47 10.93 -14.49 5.80
C SER A 47 12.16 -14.95 5.01
N ILE A 48 12.37 -14.47 3.77
CA ILE A 48 13.36 -15.03 2.84
C ILE A 48 14.80 -14.94 3.37
N GLY A 49 15.13 -13.86 4.09
CA GLY A 49 16.44 -13.68 4.69
C GLY A 49 16.74 -14.71 5.79
N ALA A 50 15.74 -15.06 6.60
CA ALA A 50 15.88 -16.10 7.63
C ALA A 50 16.05 -17.48 7.00
N ARG A 51 15.22 -17.80 6.01
CA ARG A 51 15.27 -19.08 5.26
C ARG A 51 16.60 -19.25 4.54
N PHE A 52 17.13 -18.18 3.93
CA PHE A 52 18.46 -18.20 3.32
C PHE A 52 19.56 -18.44 4.35
N ALA A 53 19.53 -17.73 5.48
CA ALA A 53 20.52 -17.90 6.56
C ALA A 53 20.49 -19.32 7.18
N GLN A 54 19.34 -19.99 7.14
CA GLN A 54 19.15 -21.36 7.60
C GLN A 54 19.50 -22.43 6.55
N GLY A 55 19.86 -22.02 5.33
CA GLY A 55 20.17 -22.94 4.23
C GLY A 55 18.94 -23.62 3.61
N GLU A 56 17.74 -23.10 3.87
CA GLU A 56 16.48 -23.66 3.35
C GLU A 56 16.21 -23.26 1.89
N VAL A 57 16.85 -22.19 1.41
CA VAL A 57 16.73 -21.69 0.03
C VAL A 57 18.11 -21.28 -0.51
N THR A 58 18.27 -21.33 -1.83
CA THR A 58 19.49 -20.82 -2.48
C THR A 58 19.44 -19.30 -2.64
N LEU A 59 20.60 -18.68 -2.88
CA LEU A 59 20.69 -17.24 -3.16
C LEU A 59 19.94 -16.88 -4.45
N GLU A 60 20.06 -17.72 -5.48
CA GLU A 60 19.40 -17.52 -6.78
C GLU A 60 17.88 -17.53 -6.63
N TYR A 61 17.36 -18.48 -5.84
CA TYR A 61 15.93 -18.52 -5.53
C TYR A 61 15.49 -17.25 -4.78
N ALA A 62 16.20 -16.86 -3.72
CA ALA A 62 15.88 -15.68 -2.92
C ALA A 62 15.88 -14.39 -3.76
N GLN A 63 16.82 -14.25 -4.69
CA GLN A 63 16.88 -13.12 -5.62
C GLN A 63 15.69 -13.11 -6.59
N ASP A 64 15.37 -14.26 -7.22
CA ASP A 64 14.26 -14.35 -8.17
C ASP A 64 12.91 -14.03 -7.52
N VAL A 65 12.59 -14.68 -6.39
CA VAL A 65 11.30 -14.42 -5.71
C VAL A 65 11.27 -13.02 -5.07
N GLY A 66 12.41 -12.50 -4.63
CA GLY A 66 12.54 -11.14 -4.12
C GLY A 66 12.17 -10.09 -5.16
N CYS A 67 12.74 -10.22 -6.37
CA CYS A 67 12.45 -9.32 -7.49
C CYS A 67 11.00 -9.38 -7.96
N ARG A 68 10.33 -10.53 -7.81
CA ARG A 68 8.94 -10.73 -8.26
C ARG A 68 7.88 -10.37 -7.23
N SER A 69 8.26 -10.17 -5.98
CA SER A 69 7.32 -10.04 -4.86
C SER A 69 6.35 -8.84 -4.97
N CYS A 70 6.78 -7.75 -5.60
CA CYS A 70 5.94 -6.61 -5.97
C CYS A 70 5.47 -6.78 -7.42
N ALA A 71 4.25 -7.28 -7.64
CA ALA A 71 3.81 -7.65 -8.99
C ALA A 71 3.17 -6.51 -9.79
N SER A 72 2.98 -5.32 -9.20
CA SER A 72 2.58 -4.10 -9.90
C SER A 72 3.29 -2.87 -9.35
N PRO A 73 3.43 -1.80 -10.14
CA PRO A 73 3.87 -0.50 -9.62
C PRO A 73 2.82 0.10 -8.68
N GLY A 74 3.29 0.89 -7.72
CA GLY A 74 2.44 1.65 -6.81
C GLY A 74 1.78 0.83 -5.70
N GLY A 75 1.10 1.53 -4.80
CA GLY A 75 0.43 0.95 -3.63
C GLY A 75 1.37 0.54 -2.49
N GLY A 76 0.77 0.03 -1.42
CA GLY A 76 1.45 -0.66 -0.32
C GLY A 76 1.42 -2.18 -0.49
N CYS A 77 2.01 -2.91 0.46
CA CYS A 77 1.92 -4.37 0.48
C CYS A 77 0.46 -4.85 0.52
N GLN A 78 0.13 -5.92 -0.21
CA GLN A 78 -1.24 -6.43 -0.35
C GLN A 78 -1.80 -7.14 0.87
N PHE A 79 -0.95 -7.50 1.85
CA PHE A 79 -1.39 -8.04 3.13
C PHE A 79 -1.70 -6.93 4.13
N LEU A 80 -2.37 -7.25 5.23
CA LEU A 80 -2.66 -6.30 6.32
C LEU A 80 -1.42 -6.03 7.20
N GLY A 81 -0.35 -5.53 6.58
CA GLY A 81 0.78 -4.90 7.25
C GLY A 81 0.49 -3.42 7.54
N THR A 82 1.52 -2.64 7.92
CA THR A 82 1.30 -1.22 8.29
C THR A 82 0.69 -0.40 7.15
N ALA A 83 1.13 -0.57 5.91
CA ALA A 83 0.53 0.09 4.75
C ALA A 83 -0.98 -0.20 4.62
N GLY A 84 -1.39 -1.48 4.65
CA GLY A 84 -2.81 -1.85 4.56
C GLY A 84 -3.63 -1.36 5.76
N THR A 85 -3.12 -1.57 6.98
CA THR A 85 -3.81 -1.15 8.21
C THR A 85 -4.01 0.37 8.27
N SER A 86 -2.99 1.15 7.92
CA SER A 86 -3.09 2.62 7.95
C SER A 86 -4.09 3.17 6.92
N GLN A 87 -4.30 2.48 5.79
CA GLN A 87 -5.36 2.83 4.83
C GLN A 87 -6.75 2.58 5.40
N VAL A 88 -6.96 1.43 6.05
CA VAL A 88 -8.22 1.12 6.75
C VAL A 88 -8.48 2.13 7.88
N VAL A 89 -7.44 2.52 8.63
CA VAL A 89 -7.55 3.56 9.66
C VAL A 89 -7.91 4.91 9.05
N ALA A 90 -7.33 5.29 7.92
CA ALA A 90 -7.66 6.55 7.25
C ALA A 90 -9.14 6.61 6.82
N GLU A 91 -9.68 5.51 6.28
CA GLU A 91 -11.11 5.39 5.98
C GLU A 91 -11.97 5.44 7.25
N ALA A 92 -11.60 4.69 8.29
CA ALA A 92 -12.33 4.66 9.56
C ALA A 92 -12.40 6.02 10.27
N LEU A 93 -11.36 6.85 10.12
CA LEU A 93 -11.32 8.22 10.63
C LEU A 93 -12.10 9.22 9.76
N GLY A 94 -12.69 8.78 8.65
CA GLY A 94 -13.38 9.65 7.69
C GLY A 94 -12.45 10.55 6.89
N LEU A 95 -11.15 10.25 6.85
CA LEU A 95 -10.16 11.02 6.10
C LEU A 95 -10.04 10.58 4.65
N ALA A 96 -10.51 9.39 4.29
CA ALA A 96 -10.49 8.84 2.94
C ALA A 96 -11.91 8.47 2.48
N ILE A 97 -12.13 8.41 1.15
CA ILE A 97 -13.41 7.96 0.59
C ILE A 97 -13.63 6.48 0.95
N THR A 98 -14.89 6.12 1.18
CA THR A 98 -15.28 4.73 1.42
C THR A 98 -14.78 3.81 0.32
N HIS A 99 -14.36 2.61 0.71
CA HIS A 99 -13.74 1.59 -0.16
C HIS A 99 -12.39 1.97 -0.79
N SER A 100 -11.87 3.20 -0.63
CA SER A 100 -10.57 3.58 -1.22
C SER A 100 -9.36 2.71 -0.83
N PRO A 101 -9.27 2.10 0.38
CA PRO A 101 -8.15 1.22 0.77
C PRO A 101 -8.01 -0.09 0.00
N PHE A 102 -9.10 -0.60 -0.60
CA PHE A 102 -9.13 -1.94 -1.19
C PHE A 102 -8.81 -1.99 -2.68
N HIS A 103 -8.49 -0.84 -3.28
CA HIS A 103 -8.21 -0.76 -4.70
C HIS A 103 -6.77 -1.15 -5.02
N GLN A 104 -6.59 -1.89 -6.11
CA GLN A 104 -5.27 -2.24 -6.63
C GLN A 104 -4.74 -1.07 -7.46
N ALA A 105 -3.49 -0.66 -7.22
CA ALA A 105 -2.92 0.58 -7.75
C ALA A 105 -2.93 0.64 -9.30
N GLU A 106 -2.89 -0.51 -9.97
CA GLU A 106 -2.83 -0.61 -11.43
C GLU A 106 -4.20 -0.50 -12.12
N LEU A 107 -5.32 -0.67 -11.39
CA LEU A 107 -6.68 -0.53 -11.94
C LEU A 107 -7.16 0.94 -11.99
N LEU A 108 -6.27 1.90 -11.70
CA LEU A 108 -6.59 3.30 -11.44
C LEU A 108 -6.52 4.32 -12.59
N PRO A 109 -6.23 4.05 -13.88
CA PRO A 109 -6.28 5.13 -14.87
C PRO A 109 -7.63 5.87 -14.95
N GLY A 110 -8.74 5.21 -14.56
CA GLY A 110 -10.09 5.80 -14.59
C GLY A 110 -10.69 6.20 -13.24
N MET A 111 -10.27 5.60 -12.12
CA MET A 111 -11.01 5.67 -10.86
C MET A 111 -10.51 6.74 -9.87
N THR A 112 -9.21 7.04 -9.84
CA THR A 112 -8.69 8.20 -9.11
C THR A 112 -9.32 9.48 -9.64
N SER A 113 -9.57 9.58 -10.96
CA SER A 113 -10.32 10.71 -11.53
C SER A 113 -11.75 10.82 -11.00
N HIS A 114 -12.52 9.73 -10.92
CA HIS A 114 -13.91 9.79 -10.41
C HIS A 114 -14.00 10.08 -8.91
N VAL A 115 -13.09 9.51 -8.11
CA VAL A 115 -13.02 9.74 -6.65
C VAL A 115 -12.59 11.17 -6.35
N VAL A 116 -11.61 11.72 -7.09
CA VAL A 116 -11.20 13.12 -6.97
C VAL A 116 -12.29 14.08 -7.47
N LEU A 117 -13.03 13.72 -8.53
CA LEU A 117 -14.12 14.55 -9.10
C LEU A 117 -15.35 14.66 -8.19
N HIS A 118 -15.55 13.72 -7.26
CA HIS A 118 -16.66 13.78 -6.30
C HIS A 118 -16.33 14.56 -5.01
N VAL A 119 -15.07 14.96 -4.82
CA VAL A 119 -14.60 15.68 -3.61
C VAL A 119 -14.19 17.12 -3.92
N LEU A 120 -13.90 17.46 -5.18
CA LEU A 120 -13.68 18.83 -5.67
C LEU A 120 -14.95 19.39 -6.32
#